data_AF-A0A179BYQ1-F1
#
_entry.id   AF-A0A179BYQ1-F1
#
_cell.length_a   1.000
_cell.length_b   1.000
_cell.length_c   1.000
_cell.angle_alpha   90.00
_cell.angle_beta   90.00
_cell.angle_gamma   90.00
#
_symmetry.space_group_name_H-M   'P 1'
#
loop_
_entity.id
_entity.type
_entity.pdbx_description
1 polymer ?
#
loop_
_entity_poly.entity_id
_entity_poly.type
_entity_poly.pdbx_seq_one_letter_code
_entity_poly.pdbx_strand_id
1 'polypeptide(L)'
;MTSPDTASLLEDAADRIADISRADLQIMLRRAALLLRNSGSIAFENDMEEALRDLSGEFGKTRNDTIRFIVREWMEKNTYLPAHDLDEDGDVDGEA
;
A
#
# COMPACT_ATOMS: atom_id res chain seq x y z
N MET A 1 -11.06 -8.90 -16.20
CA MET A 1 -10.84 -9.92 -15.16
C MET A 1 -9.69 -9.44 -14.29
N THR A 2 -9.93 -9.19 -13.01
CA THR A 2 -8.87 -8.83 -12.06
C THR A 2 -8.05 -10.08 -11.76
N SER A 3 -6.74 -10.03 -12.03
CA SER A 3 -5.84 -11.13 -11.65
C SER A 3 -5.89 -11.32 -10.13
N PRO A 4 -5.99 -12.56 -9.62
CA PRO A 4 -5.97 -12.82 -8.17
C PRO A 4 -4.68 -12.31 -7.54
N ASP A 5 -4.79 -11.82 -6.31
CA ASP A 5 -3.64 -11.35 -5.55
C ASP A 5 -2.66 -12.51 -5.25
N THR A 6 -1.41 -12.19 -4.97
CA THR A 6 -0.37 -13.21 -4.76
C THR A 6 -0.65 -14.10 -3.54
N ALA A 7 -1.28 -13.58 -2.49
CA ALA A 7 -1.68 -14.37 -1.32
C ALA A 7 -2.73 -15.42 -1.71
N SER A 8 -3.78 -14.99 -2.42
CA SER A 8 -4.82 -15.90 -2.94
C SER A 8 -4.25 -17.01 -3.84
N LEU A 9 -3.24 -16.69 -4.65
CA LEU A 9 -2.56 -17.67 -5.52
C LEU A 9 -1.70 -18.67 -4.73
N LEU A 10 -1.06 -18.24 -3.64
CA LEU A 10 -0.26 -19.10 -2.78
C LEU A 10 -1.15 -20.05 -1.96
N GLU A 11 -2.31 -19.56 -1.52
CA GLU A 11 -3.30 -20.35 -0.78
C GLU A 11 -3.91 -21.46 -1.66
N ASP A 12 -4.38 -21.14 -2.87
CA ASP A 12 -4.88 -22.15 -3.83
C ASP A 12 -3.79 -23.19 -4.20
N ALA A 13 -2.54 -22.73 -4.36
CA ALA A 13 -1.42 -23.64 -4.62
C ALA A 13 -1.11 -24.56 -3.43
N ALA A 14 -1.36 -24.13 -2.20
CA ALA A 14 -1.21 -24.95 -1.01
C ALA A 14 -2.31 -26.01 -0.91
N ASP A 15 -3.56 -25.63 -1.20
CA ASP A 15 -4.71 -26.56 -1.23
C ASP A 15 -4.56 -27.64 -2.29
N ARG A 16 -3.86 -27.33 -3.39
CA ARG A 16 -3.67 -28.21 -4.55
C ARG A 16 -2.21 -28.61 -4.75
N ILE A 17 -1.43 -28.68 -3.66
CA ILE A 17 0.02 -28.89 -3.70
C ILE A 17 0.45 -30.21 -4.36
N ALA A 18 -0.42 -31.22 -4.36
CA ALA A 18 -0.18 -32.50 -5.03
C ALA A 18 -0.37 -32.43 -6.55
N ASP A 19 -1.18 -31.48 -7.04
CA ASP A 19 -1.54 -31.34 -8.45
C ASP A 19 -0.68 -30.31 -9.19
N ILE A 20 0.02 -29.44 -8.47
CA ILE A 20 0.90 -28.42 -9.05
C ILE A 20 2.25 -29.03 -9.46
N SER A 21 2.74 -28.64 -10.65
CA SER A 21 4.07 -29.06 -11.07
C SER A 21 5.14 -28.44 -10.18
N ARG A 22 6.22 -29.18 -9.93
CA ARG A 22 7.38 -28.66 -9.17
C ARG A 22 7.96 -27.39 -9.79
N ALA A 23 7.93 -27.27 -11.12
CA ALA A 23 8.46 -26.10 -11.82
C ALA A 23 7.59 -24.86 -11.57
N ASP A 24 6.27 -25.01 -11.63
CA ASP A 24 5.32 -23.91 -11.39
C ASP A 24 5.37 -23.46 -9.94
N LEU A 25 5.45 -24.40 -8.99
CA LEU A 25 5.63 -24.10 -7.57
C LEU A 25 6.93 -23.32 -7.32
N GLN A 26 8.04 -23.70 -7.96
CA GLN A 26 9.31 -22.97 -7.85
C GLN A 26 9.21 -21.52 -8.36
N ILE A 27 8.52 -21.29 -9.47
CA ILE A 27 8.31 -19.95 -10.02
C ILE A 27 7.46 -19.12 -9.05
N MET A 28 6.37 -19.70 -8.55
CA MET A 28 5.47 -19.03 -7.62
C MET A 28 6.20 -18.63 -6.32
N LEU A 29 6.94 -19.55 -5.71
CA LEU A 29 7.71 -19.28 -4.49
C LEU A 29 8.80 -18.21 -4.70
N ARG A 30 9.48 -18.20 -5.85
CA ARG A 30 10.45 -17.15 -6.18
C ARG A 30 9.79 -15.78 -6.27
N ARG A 31 8.62 -15.70 -6.91
CA ARG A 31 7.86 -14.44 -7.02
C ARG A 31 7.37 -13.97 -5.65
N ALA A 32 6.86 -14.87 -4.82
CA ALA A 32 6.48 -14.58 -3.45
C ALA A 32 7.65 -14.08 -2.62
N ALA A 33 8.80 -14.75 -2.68
CA ALA A 33 10.02 -14.33 -1.97
C ALA A 33 10.52 -12.95 -2.43
N LEU A 34 10.46 -12.65 -3.73
CA LEU A 34 10.78 -11.32 -4.26
C LEU A 34 9.82 -10.26 -3.72
N LEU A 35 8.51 -10.54 -3.70
CA LEU A 35 7.50 -9.65 -3.15
C LEU A 35 7.73 -9.40 -1.67
N LEU A 36 8.00 -10.45 -0.87
CA LEU A 36 8.30 -10.33 0.56
C LEU A 36 9.60 -9.57 0.84
N ARG A 37 10.64 -9.76 0.01
CA ARG A 37 11.89 -8.99 0.15
C ARG A 37 11.69 -7.52 -0.22
N ASN A 38 10.87 -7.27 -1.22
CA ASN A 38 10.60 -5.93 -1.73
C ASN A 38 9.42 -5.26 -1.03
N SER A 39 8.71 -5.94 -0.13
CA SER A 39 7.56 -5.38 0.59
C SER A 39 7.97 -4.34 1.63
N GLY A 40 9.26 -3.97 1.68
CA GLY A 40 9.75 -2.77 2.34
C GLY A 40 9.13 -2.58 3.70
N SER A 41 9.32 -3.56 4.60
CA SER A 41 8.91 -3.37 5.98
C SER A 41 9.82 -2.30 6.56
N ILE A 42 9.35 -1.06 6.57
CA ILE A 42 9.82 -0.08 7.54
C ILE A 42 9.48 -0.70 8.89
N ALA A 43 10.50 -1.24 9.56
CA ALA A 43 10.37 -1.73 10.92
C ALA A 43 10.26 -0.51 11.82
N PHE A 44 9.15 -0.38 12.53
CA PHE A 44 9.02 0.61 13.58
C PHE A 44 9.38 -0.03 14.93
N GLU A 45 9.66 0.83 15.91
CA GLU A 45 9.78 0.42 17.31
C GLU A 45 8.42 -0.15 17.79
N ASN A 46 8.44 -1.00 18.82
CA ASN A 46 7.25 -1.76 19.22
C ASN A 46 6.07 -0.87 19.62
N ASP A 47 6.33 0.26 20.27
CA ASP A 47 5.33 1.26 20.66
C ASP A 47 4.69 1.93 19.44
N MET A 48 5.50 2.22 18.42
CA MET A 48 5.04 2.77 17.14
C MET A 48 4.23 1.74 16.34
N GLU A 49 4.60 0.46 16.38
CA GLU A 49 3.80 -0.63 15.77
C GLU A 49 2.45 -0.79 16.46
N GLU A 50 2.40 -0.68 17.79
CA GLU A 50 1.15 -0.72 18.57
C GLU A 50 0.24 0.45 18.21
N ALA A 51 0.77 1.68 18.22
CA ALA A 51 0.02 2.88 17.82
C ALA A 51 -0.49 2.80 16.37
N LEU A 52 0.33 2.30 15.43
CA LEU A 52 -0.10 2.10 14.05
C LEU A 52 -1.20 1.04 13.93
N ARG A 53 -1.15 -0.02 14.73
CA ARG A 53 -2.17 -1.07 14.74
C ARG A 53 -3.50 -0.55 15.25
N ASP A 54 -3.50 0.21 16.34
CA ASP A 54 -4.71 0.83 16.89
C ASP A 54 -5.33 1.80 15.88
N LEU A 55 -4.50 2.67 15.29
CA LEU A 55 -4.93 3.64 14.29
C LEU A 55 -5.45 2.98 12.99
N SER A 56 -4.81 1.89 12.55
CA SER A 56 -5.33 1.06 11.46
C SER A 56 -6.71 0.49 11.77
N GLY A 57 -6.94 0.05 13.01
CA GLY A 57 -8.24 -0.40 13.50
C GLY A 57 -9.29 0.70 13.46
N GLU A 58 -8.97 1.88 13.99
CA GLU A 58 -9.86 3.04 14.00
C GLU A 58 -10.24 3.51 12.59
N PHE A 59 -9.29 3.50 11.65
CA PHE A 59 -9.52 3.93 10.27
C PHE A 59 -10.11 2.84 9.37
N GLY A 60 -10.20 1.59 9.85
CA GLY A 60 -10.59 0.45 9.02
C GLY A 60 -9.63 0.23 7.83
N LYS A 61 -8.35 0.55 8.01
CA LYS A 61 -7.31 0.49 6.97
C LYS A 61 -6.27 -0.58 7.29
N THR A 62 -5.61 -1.09 6.26
CA THR A 62 -4.42 -1.93 6.50
C THR A 62 -3.28 -1.07 7.05
N ARG A 63 -2.31 -1.68 7.74
CA ARG A 63 -1.09 -1.00 8.24
C ARG A 63 -0.43 -0.15 7.15
N ASN A 64 -0.26 -0.72 5.96
CA ASN A 64 0.38 -0.02 4.84
C ASN A 64 -0.47 1.13 4.29
N ASP A 65 -1.79 1.00 4.29
CA ASP A 65 -2.68 2.10 3.90
C ASP A 65 -2.68 3.23 4.93
N THR A 66 -2.62 2.90 6.22
CA THR A 66 -2.48 3.87 7.31
C THR A 66 -1.14 4.63 7.21
N ILE A 67 -0.02 3.93 7.01
CA ILE A 67 1.29 4.58 6.81
C ILE A 67 1.25 5.51 5.60
N ARG A 68 0.70 5.06 4.47
CA ARG A 68 0.59 5.89 3.25
C ARG A 68 -0.28 7.12 3.47
N PHE A 69 -1.36 6.96 4.23
CA PHE A 69 -2.25 8.06 4.61
C PHE A 69 -1.53 9.09 5.47
N ILE A 70 -0.86 8.66 6.55
CA ILE A 70 -0.11 9.55 7.45
C ILE A 70 0.96 10.33 6.69
N VAL A 71 1.76 9.66 5.85
CA VAL A 71 2.83 10.32 5.08
C VAL A 71 2.26 11.35 4.11
N ARG A 72 1.14 11.05 3.45
CA ARG A 72 0.46 12.01 2.56
C ARG A 72 -0.02 13.24 3.32
N GLU A 73 -0.79 13.05 4.39
CA GLU A 73 -1.32 14.14 5.22
C GLU A 73 -0.19 15.00 5.77
N TRP A 74 0.89 14.37 6.25
CA TRP A 74 2.07 15.08 6.76
C TRP A 74 2.72 15.93 5.66
N MET A 75 2.91 15.38 4.46
CA MET A 75 3.51 16.11 3.33
C MET A 75 2.65 17.29 2.85
N GLU A 76 1.32 17.12 2.84
CA GLU A 76 0.36 18.17 2.45
C GLU A 76 0.33 19.30 3.49
N LYS A 77 0.30 18.98 4.79
CA LYS A 77 0.26 19.99 5.87
C LYS A 77 1.59 20.72 6.07
N ASN A 78 2.72 20.10 5.74
CA ASN A 78 4.05 20.69 5.92
C ASN A 78 4.62 21.32 4.62
N THR A 79 3.78 21.58 3.61
CA THR A 79 4.16 22.26 2.34
C THR A 79 5.32 21.59 1.57
N TYR A 80 5.50 20.28 1.71
CA TYR A 80 6.46 19.50 0.92
C TYR A 80 5.85 18.91 -0.36
N LEU A 81 4.52 18.90 -0.46
CA LEU A 81 3.77 18.78 -1.72
C LEU A 81 3.30 20.17 -2.12
N PRO A 82 3.33 20.54 -3.42
CA PRO A 82 2.62 21.73 -3.87
C PRO A 82 1.16 21.53 -3.48
N ALA A 83 0.64 22.36 -2.57
CA ALA A 83 -0.78 22.46 -2.35
C ALA A 83 -1.37 22.75 -3.73
N HIS A 84 -2.21 21.84 -4.23
CA HIS A 84 -2.97 22.13 -5.42
C HIS A 84 -4.04 23.13 -4.99
N ASP A 85 -3.65 24.40 -4.93
CA ASP A 85 -4.58 25.51 -4.91
C ASP A 85 -5.29 25.47 -6.27
N LEU A 86 -6.39 24.72 -6.31
CA LEU A 86 -7.33 24.77 -7.40
C LEU A 86 -7.95 26.17 -7.34
N ASP A 87 -7.52 27.01 -8.28
CA ASP A 87 -8.13 28.27 -8.71
C ASP A 87 -9.66 28.24 -8.53
N GLU A 88 -10.16 28.93 -7.50
CA GLU A 88 -11.55 29.38 -7.44
C GLU A 88 -11.52 30.92 -7.36
N ASP A 89 -11.97 31.54 -8.46
CA ASP A 89 -12.25 32.95 -8.68
C ASP A 89 -11.09 33.94 -8.93
N GLY A 90 -10.39 33.73 -10.05
CA GLY A 90 -9.75 34.80 -10.80
C GLY A 90 -10.69 35.44 -11.83
N ASP A 91 -11.74 36.13 -11.39
CA ASP A 91 -12.51 37.04 -12.27
C ASP A 91 -11.64 38.26 -12.58
N VAL A 92 -11.05 38.30 -13.79
CA VAL A 92 -10.32 39.46 -14.29
C VAL A 92 -11.23 40.23 -15.25
N ASP A 93 -11.83 41.30 -14.74
CA ASP A 93 -12.50 42.31 -15.56
C ASP A 93 -11.45 43.11 -16.34
N GLY A 94 -11.16 42.65 -17.56
CA GLY A 94 -10.23 43.28 -18.49
C GLY A 94 -10.98 44.22 -19.44
N GLU A 95 -10.91 45.52 -19.20
CA GLU A 95 -11.40 46.54 -20.13
C GLU A 95 -10.33 46.79 -21.22
N ALA A 96 -10.73 46.63 -22.49
CA ALA A 96 -9.91 46.75 -23.69
C ALA A 96 -10.03 48.12 -24.37
#